data_AF-A0A1C3NZ94-F1
#
_entry.id   AF-A0A1C3NZ94-F1
#
_cell.length_a   1.000
_cell.length_b   1.000
_cell.length_c   1.000
_cell.angle_alpha   90.00
_cell.angle_beta   90.00
_cell.angle_gamma   90.00
#
_symmetry.space_group_name_H-M   'P 1'
#
loop_
_entity.id
_entity.type
_entity.pdbx_description
1 polymer ?
#
loop_
_entity_poly.entity_id
_entity_poly.type
_entity_poly.pdbx_seq_one_letter_code
_entity_poly.pdbx_strand_id
1 'polypeptide(L)'
;MTSGLITYHFATLDNLLVAALSHITEAYATILRGIVDRGTDSLNELAEVIAATGTEEGRSRALAERELSTLASRRPALRPVAQHWRKEVARIGQLHVSDPFTIEAFVAAVDGMCANILLSGERPGVAHIHGVLTRTLGSEPVAEEG
;
A
#
# COMPACT_ATOMS: atom_id res chain seq x y z
N MET A 1 -41.59 9.36 15.23
CA MET A 1 -40.42 9.33 16.12
C MET A 1 -39.47 8.20 15.71
N THR A 2 -38.69 8.38 14.63
CA THR A 2 -37.74 7.34 14.13
C THR A 2 -36.37 7.92 13.72
N SER A 3 -36.23 9.25 13.67
CA SER A 3 -34.99 9.89 13.19
C SER A 3 -33.78 9.66 14.10
N GLY A 4 -33.98 9.43 15.40
CA GLY A 4 -32.88 9.28 16.38
C GLY A 4 -32.20 7.90 16.40
N LEU A 5 -32.94 6.83 16.09
CA LEU A 5 -32.37 5.48 16.02
C LEU A 5 -31.52 5.30 14.75
N ILE A 6 -31.98 5.91 13.64
CA ILE A 6 -31.31 5.89 12.35
C ILE A 6 -29.99 6.68 12.41
N THR A 7 -29.97 7.87 13.03
CA THR A 7 -28.72 8.65 13.17
C THR A 7 -27.70 8.00 14.10
N TYR A 8 -28.13 7.40 15.22
CA TYR A 8 -27.23 6.63 16.09
C TYR A 8 -26.63 5.44 15.34
N HIS A 9 -27.45 4.68 14.60
CA HIS A 9 -27.01 3.51 13.87
C HIS A 9 -25.99 3.86 12.76
N PHE A 10 -26.20 4.96 12.02
CA PHE A 10 -25.23 5.42 11.02
C PHE A 10 -23.92 5.90 11.64
N ALA A 11 -23.96 6.62 12.76
CA ALA A 11 -22.75 7.02 13.47
C ALA A 11 -21.95 5.79 13.95
N THR A 12 -22.62 4.76 14.46
CA THR A 12 -21.96 3.51 14.87
C THR A 12 -21.43 2.71 13.69
N LEU A 13 -22.15 2.70 12.55
CA LEU A 13 -21.74 1.98 11.35
C LEU A 13 -20.51 2.64 10.70
N ASP A 14 -20.49 3.95 10.62
CA ASP A 14 -19.34 4.72 10.13
C ASP A 14 -18.10 4.47 10.99
N ASN A 15 -18.27 4.49 12.32
CA ASN A 15 -17.18 4.20 13.24
C ASN A 15 -16.69 2.76 13.10
N LEU A 16 -17.60 1.79 12.90
CA LEU A 16 -17.25 0.40 12.67
C LEU A 16 -16.50 0.21 11.34
N LEU A 17 -16.95 0.86 10.26
CA LEU A 17 -16.27 0.82 8.97
C LEU A 17 -14.86 1.41 9.07
N VAL A 18 -14.72 2.57 9.70
CA VAL A 18 -13.40 3.19 9.95
C VAL A 18 -12.52 2.25 10.75
N ALA A 19 -13.03 1.65 11.83
CA ALA A 19 -12.27 0.72 12.65
C ALA A 19 -11.82 -0.52 11.87
N ALA A 20 -12.72 -1.12 11.08
CA ALA A 20 -12.42 -2.30 10.27
C ALA A 20 -11.36 -2.00 9.19
N LEU A 21 -11.53 -0.92 8.43
CA LEU A 21 -10.56 -0.50 7.42
C LEU A 21 -9.19 -0.20 8.05
N SER A 22 -9.18 0.51 9.18
CA SER A 22 -7.95 0.82 9.91
C SER A 22 -7.22 -0.44 10.36
N HIS A 23 -7.95 -1.41 10.91
CA HIS A 23 -7.39 -2.69 11.37
C HIS A 23 -6.73 -3.47 10.24
N ILE A 24 -7.40 -3.60 9.09
CA ILE A 24 -6.86 -4.29 7.91
C ILE A 24 -5.60 -3.60 7.40
N THR A 25 -5.59 -2.26 7.35
CA THR A 25 -4.42 -1.51 6.89
C THR A 25 -3.25 -1.52 7.87
N GLU A 26 -3.50 -1.61 9.19
CA GLU A 26 -2.43 -1.70 10.19
C GLU A 26 -1.73 -3.06 10.17
N ALA A 27 -2.49 -4.14 9.97
CA ALA A 27 -1.91 -5.48 9.77
C ALA A 27 -0.94 -5.47 8.58
N TYR A 28 -1.28 -4.71 7.53
CA TYR A 28 -0.41 -4.56 6.39
C TYR A 28 0.85 -3.73 6.67
N ALA A 29 0.71 -2.59 7.35
CA ALA A 29 1.85 -1.78 7.78
C ALA A 29 2.82 -2.57 8.66
N THR A 30 2.33 -3.51 9.47
CA THR A 30 3.15 -4.42 10.28
C THR A 30 4.03 -5.34 9.42
N ILE A 31 3.48 -5.89 8.33
CA ILE A 31 4.26 -6.70 7.37
C ILE A 31 5.40 -5.85 6.78
N LEU A 32 5.07 -4.65 6.29
CA LEU A 32 6.05 -3.74 5.69
C LEU A 32 7.14 -3.31 6.68
N ARG A 33 6.77 -3.07 7.95
CA ARG A 33 7.75 -2.77 9.01
C ARG A 33 8.71 -3.94 9.22
N GLY A 34 8.21 -5.18 9.19
CA GLY A 34 9.06 -6.36 9.27
C GLY A 34 10.09 -6.45 8.13
N ILE A 35 9.74 -5.99 6.92
CA ILE A 35 10.69 -5.88 5.80
C ILE A 35 11.79 -4.86 6.12
N VAL A 36 11.40 -3.68 6.60
CA VAL A 36 12.35 -2.61 7.00
C VAL A 36 13.30 -3.11 8.09
N ASP A 37 12.77 -3.78 9.11
CA ASP A 37 13.55 -4.26 10.25
C ASP A 37 14.56 -5.35 9.85
N ARG A 38 14.23 -6.20 8.87
CA ARG A 38 15.17 -7.20 8.31
C ARG A 38 16.24 -6.54 7.43
N GLY A 39 15.86 -5.55 6.62
CA GLY A 39 16.75 -4.75 5.78
C GLY A 39 17.37 -5.47 4.56
N THR A 40 17.44 -6.80 4.57
CA THR A 40 17.94 -7.63 3.45
C THR A 40 16.83 -7.98 2.47
N ASP A 41 17.12 -7.93 1.16
CA ASP A 41 16.18 -8.31 0.08
C ASP A 41 14.84 -7.55 0.08
N SER A 42 14.84 -6.33 0.63
CA SER A 42 13.61 -5.58 0.91
C SER A 42 12.77 -5.23 -0.33
N LEU A 43 13.38 -5.11 -1.52
CA LEU A 43 12.63 -4.89 -2.76
C LEU A 43 11.94 -6.15 -3.26
N ASN A 44 12.55 -7.33 -3.09
CA ASN A 44 11.93 -8.59 -3.47
C ASN A 44 10.79 -8.93 -2.51
N GLU A 45 11.01 -8.77 -1.21
CA GLU A 45 9.94 -8.95 -0.21
C GLU A 45 8.76 -7.99 -0.46
N LEU A 46 9.04 -6.73 -0.83
CA LEU A 46 7.99 -5.79 -1.23
C LEU A 46 7.29 -6.21 -2.53
N ALA A 47 8.04 -6.76 -3.51
CA ALA A 47 7.47 -7.25 -4.75
C ALA A 47 6.53 -8.45 -4.53
N GLU A 48 6.87 -9.37 -3.63
CA GLU A 48 6.00 -10.47 -3.21
C GLU A 48 4.71 -9.96 -2.57
N VAL A 49 4.85 -8.97 -1.69
CA VAL A 49 3.73 -8.29 -1.04
C VAL A 49 2.79 -7.64 -2.05
N ILE A 50 3.32 -6.98 -3.09
CA ILE A 50 2.51 -6.37 -4.15
C ILE A 50 1.86 -7.45 -5.02
N ALA A 51 2.59 -8.51 -5.40
CA ALA A 51 2.06 -9.63 -6.17
C ALA A 51 0.87 -10.31 -5.46
N ALA A 52 0.93 -10.39 -4.13
CA ALA A 52 -0.16 -10.91 -3.32
C ALA A 52 -1.48 -10.13 -3.49
N THR A 53 -1.47 -8.87 -3.97
CA THR A 53 -2.68 -8.11 -4.30
C THR A 53 -3.58 -8.84 -5.32
N GLY A 54 -2.99 -9.69 -6.17
CA GLY A 54 -3.74 -10.52 -7.11
C GLY A 54 -4.43 -11.73 -6.47
N THR A 55 -4.09 -12.12 -5.25
CA THR A 55 -4.72 -13.25 -4.52
C THR A 55 -5.98 -12.79 -3.78
N GLU A 56 -6.81 -13.74 -3.34
CA GLU A 56 -8.05 -13.40 -2.61
C GLU A 56 -7.76 -12.64 -1.29
N GLU A 57 -6.78 -13.12 -0.52
CA GLU A 57 -6.36 -12.51 0.74
C GLU A 57 -5.77 -11.11 0.53
N GLY A 58 -4.80 -10.97 -0.39
CA GLY A 58 -4.16 -9.68 -0.64
C GLY A 58 -5.06 -8.69 -1.37
N ARG A 59 -6.05 -9.16 -2.14
CA ARG A 59 -7.08 -8.31 -2.76
C ARG A 59 -7.93 -7.61 -1.72
N SER A 60 -8.40 -8.32 -0.70
CA SER A 60 -9.21 -7.74 0.39
C SER A 60 -8.48 -6.59 1.08
N ARG A 61 -7.20 -6.82 1.41
CA ARG A 61 -6.29 -5.83 1.98
C ARG A 61 -6.14 -4.59 1.09
N ALA A 62 -5.84 -4.78 -0.20
CA ALA A 62 -5.63 -3.69 -1.13
C ALA A 62 -6.92 -2.87 -1.38
N LEU A 63 -8.08 -3.52 -1.41
CA LEU A 63 -9.38 -2.84 -1.49
C LEU A 63 -9.65 -1.98 -0.25
N ALA A 64 -9.44 -2.52 0.95
CA ALA A 64 -9.63 -1.77 2.20
C ALA A 64 -8.76 -0.50 2.23
N GLU A 65 -7.54 -0.58 1.74
CA GLU A 65 -6.63 0.56 1.66
C GLU A 65 -7.11 1.65 0.68
N ARG A 66 -7.70 1.26 -0.47
CA ARG A 66 -8.30 2.19 -1.43
C ARG A 66 -9.55 2.86 -0.90
N GLU A 67 -10.41 2.09 -0.23
CA GLU A 67 -11.61 2.60 0.43
C GLU A 67 -11.24 3.58 1.54
N LEU A 68 -10.26 3.24 2.38
CA LEU A 68 -9.76 4.12 3.44
C LEU A 68 -9.13 5.40 2.88
N SER A 69 -8.34 5.30 1.81
CA SER A 69 -7.75 6.46 1.13
C SER A 69 -8.84 7.39 0.57
N THR A 70 -9.86 6.82 -0.06
CA THR A 70 -11.01 7.58 -0.59
C THR A 70 -11.80 8.23 0.55
N LEU A 71 -12.06 7.51 1.64
CA LEU A 71 -12.76 8.04 2.80
C LEU A 71 -11.97 9.18 3.47
N ALA A 72 -10.65 9.02 3.62
CA ALA A 72 -9.77 10.03 4.21
C ALA A 72 -9.65 11.31 3.36
N SER A 73 -9.89 11.24 2.05
CA SER A 73 -9.98 12.43 1.19
C SER A 73 -11.16 13.33 1.58
N ARG A 74 -12.27 12.72 2.04
CA ARG A 74 -13.50 13.40 2.50
C ARG A 74 -13.49 13.69 4.01
N ARG A 75 -12.75 12.91 4.80
CA ARG A 75 -12.65 13.01 6.26
C ARG A 75 -11.19 13.21 6.70
N PRO A 76 -10.71 14.46 6.80
CA PRO A 76 -9.30 14.76 7.06
C PRO A 76 -8.71 14.09 8.31
N ALA A 77 -9.52 13.84 9.34
CA ALA A 77 -9.10 13.15 10.57
C ALA A 77 -8.57 11.72 10.33
N LEU A 78 -8.92 11.09 9.21
CA LEU A 78 -8.49 9.72 8.87
C LEU A 78 -7.18 9.69 8.05
N ARG A 79 -6.68 10.84 7.60
CA ARG A 79 -5.46 10.93 6.78
C ARG A 79 -4.23 10.29 7.45
N PRO A 80 -3.99 10.44 8.77
CA PRO A 80 -2.84 9.79 9.40
C PRO A 80 -2.84 8.27 9.24
N VAL A 81 -4.01 7.62 9.40
CA VAL A 81 -4.17 6.17 9.25
C VAL A 81 -4.02 5.77 7.78
N ALA A 82 -4.69 6.48 6.86
CA ALA A 82 -4.62 6.19 5.42
C ALA A 82 -3.21 6.37 4.81
N GLN A 83 -2.35 7.17 5.45
CA GLN A 83 -0.96 7.41 5.02
C GLN A 83 0.04 6.46 5.67
N HIS A 84 -0.34 5.69 6.69
CA HIS A 84 0.61 4.93 7.49
C HIS A 84 1.39 3.91 6.66
N TRP A 85 0.72 3.10 5.85
CA TRP A 85 1.38 2.14 4.97
C TRP A 85 2.32 2.83 3.95
N ARG A 86 1.95 3.99 3.41
CA ARG A 86 2.80 4.78 2.49
C ARG A 86 4.11 5.21 3.16
N LYS A 87 4.06 5.52 4.47
CA LYS A 87 5.26 5.84 5.25
C LYS A 87 6.15 4.61 5.46
N GLU A 88 5.58 3.42 5.60
CA GLU A 88 6.35 2.17 5.68
C GLU A 88 7.02 1.86 4.32
N VAL A 89 6.30 2.02 3.20
CA VAL A 89 6.88 1.89 1.86
C VAL A 89 8.00 2.91 1.63
N ALA A 90 7.80 4.17 2.02
CA ALA A 90 8.84 5.19 1.94
C ALA A 90 10.10 4.78 2.72
N ARG A 91 9.95 4.18 3.91
CA ARG A 91 11.08 3.66 4.70
C ARG A 91 11.82 2.52 4.00
N ILE A 92 11.12 1.65 3.27
CA ILE A 92 11.77 0.64 2.42
C ILE A 92 12.62 1.34 1.34
N GLY A 93 12.07 2.33 0.64
CA GLY A 93 12.82 3.09 -0.38
C GLY A 93 14.06 3.80 0.19
N GLN A 94 13.95 4.32 1.41
CA GLN A 94 15.06 4.97 2.15
C GLN A 94 16.23 4.04 2.48
N LEU A 95 16.03 2.72 2.44
CA LEU A 95 17.13 1.75 2.56
C LEU A 95 18.06 1.76 1.33
N HIS A 96 17.58 2.27 0.19
CA HIS A 96 18.29 2.21 -1.10
C HIS A 96 18.78 3.57 -1.58
N VAL A 97 17.99 4.62 -1.37
CA VAL A 97 18.28 5.97 -1.85
C VAL A 97 17.91 7.03 -0.81
N SER A 98 18.58 8.19 -0.86
CA SER A 98 18.29 9.32 0.04
C SER A 98 17.55 10.47 -0.64
N ASP A 99 17.41 10.45 -1.97
CA ASP A 99 16.72 11.50 -2.71
C ASP A 99 15.20 11.45 -2.42
N PRO A 100 14.61 12.51 -1.83
CA PRO A 100 13.21 12.51 -1.44
C PRO A 100 12.25 12.39 -2.63
N PHE A 101 12.60 12.92 -3.80
CA PHE A 101 11.73 12.83 -4.99
C PHE A 101 11.71 11.41 -5.58
N THR A 102 12.85 10.73 -5.58
CA THR A 102 12.94 9.30 -5.95
C THR A 102 12.11 8.44 -5.00
N ILE A 103 12.17 8.71 -3.68
CA ILE A 103 11.33 8.01 -2.69
C ILE A 103 9.84 8.30 -2.91
N GLU A 104 9.47 9.54 -3.21
CA GLU A 104 8.08 9.90 -3.51
C GLU A 104 7.57 9.17 -4.77
N ALA A 105 8.38 9.14 -5.84
CA ALA A 105 8.07 8.42 -7.07
C ALA A 105 7.93 6.91 -6.83
N PHE A 106 8.81 6.33 -6.02
CA PHE A 106 8.75 4.92 -5.60
C PHE A 106 7.44 4.59 -4.88
N VAL A 107 7.04 5.40 -3.89
CA VAL A 107 5.77 5.22 -3.16
C VAL A 107 4.58 5.33 -4.11
N ALA A 108 4.60 6.31 -5.03
CA ALA A 108 3.53 6.48 -6.02
C ALA A 108 3.44 5.27 -6.97
N ALA A 109 4.57 4.72 -7.40
CA ALA A 109 4.62 3.54 -8.26
C ALA A 109 4.08 2.29 -7.55
N VAL A 110 4.45 2.07 -6.29
CA VAL A 110 3.91 0.97 -5.46
C VAL A 110 2.39 1.09 -5.35
N ASP A 111 1.88 2.28 -5.05
CA ASP A 111 0.44 2.55 -4.95
C ASP A 111 -0.29 2.28 -6.28
N GLY A 112 0.29 2.76 -7.38
CA GLY A 112 -0.23 2.59 -8.73
C GLY A 112 -0.26 1.12 -9.17
N MET A 113 0.77 0.33 -8.84
CA MET A 113 0.80 -1.10 -9.16
C MET A 113 -0.29 -1.87 -8.44
N CYS A 114 -0.47 -1.66 -7.13
CA CYS A 114 -1.54 -2.27 -6.36
C CYS A 114 -2.92 -1.94 -6.96
N ALA A 115 -3.15 -0.66 -7.31
CA ALA A 115 -4.39 -0.25 -7.98
C ALA A 115 -4.57 -0.90 -9.35
N ASN A 116 -3.51 -0.97 -10.17
CA ASN A 116 -3.57 -1.57 -11.50
C ASN A 116 -3.89 -3.07 -11.43
N ILE A 117 -3.27 -3.82 -10.52
CA ILE A 117 -3.55 -5.25 -10.30
C ILE A 117 -5.03 -5.48 -9.96
N LEU A 118 -5.61 -4.60 -9.12
CA LEU A 118 -7.03 -4.69 -8.77
C LEU A 118 -7.97 -4.44 -9.95
N LEU A 119 -7.58 -3.54 -10.86
CA LEU A 119 -8.37 -3.10 -12.02
C LEU A 119 -8.24 -4.02 -13.23
N SER A 120 -7.02 -4.45 -13.55
CA SER A 120 -6.75 -5.31 -14.71
C SER A 120 -7.16 -6.76 -14.47
N GLY A 121 -7.18 -7.20 -13.21
CA GLY A 121 -7.37 -8.61 -12.85
C GLY A 121 -6.16 -9.49 -13.21
N GLU A 122 -5.09 -8.89 -13.74
CA GLU A 122 -3.85 -9.58 -14.05
C GLU A 122 -3.01 -9.80 -12.79
N ARG A 123 -2.21 -10.87 -12.79
CA ARG A 123 -1.30 -11.21 -11.70
C ARG A 123 0.14 -11.11 -12.19
N PRO A 124 0.76 -9.92 -12.14
CA PRO A 124 2.15 -9.77 -12.54
C PRO A 124 3.04 -10.61 -11.62
N GLY A 125 4.04 -11.26 -12.21
CA GLY A 125 5.01 -12.04 -11.45
C GLY A 125 5.92 -11.13 -10.59
N VAL A 126 6.44 -11.69 -9.50
CA VAL A 126 7.34 -10.99 -8.55
C VAL A 126 8.54 -10.35 -9.26
N ALA A 127 9.17 -11.05 -10.21
CA ALA A 127 10.30 -10.53 -10.98
C ALA A 127 9.97 -9.27 -11.80
N HIS A 128 8.76 -9.20 -12.38
CA HIS A 128 8.31 -8.02 -13.10
C HIS A 128 8.15 -6.82 -12.16
N ILE A 129 7.48 -7.03 -11.03
CA ILE A 129 7.26 -6.00 -10.01
C ILE A 129 8.60 -5.51 -9.46
N HIS A 130 9.49 -6.43 -9.09
CA HIS A 130 10.85 -6.11 -8.64
C HIS A 130 11.57 -5.23 -9.67
N GLY A 131 11.52 -5.60 -10.96
CA GLY A 131 12.12 -4.81 -12.04
C GLY A 131 11.55 -3.39 -12.16
N VAL A 132 10.26 -3.18 -11.88
CA VAL A 132 9.67 -1.83 -11.83
C VAL A 132 10.18 -1.07 -10.60
N LEU A 133 10.17 -1.70 -9.41
CA LEU A 133 10.66 -1.09 -8.16
C LEU A 133 12.12 -0.63 -8.28
N THR A 134 13.00 -1.49 -8.79
CA THR A 134 14.41 -1.18 -9.01
C THR A 134 14.60 0.03 -9.94
N ARG A 135 13.84 0.10 -11.05
CA ARG A 135 13.89 1.23 -11.99
C ARG A 135 13.40 2.52 -11.36
N THR A 136 12.35 2.47 -10.54
CA THR A 136 11.86 3.68 -9.85
C THR A 136 12.85 4.25 -8.85
N LEU A 137 13.77 3.43 -8.34
CA LEU A 137 14.85 3.87 -7.46
C LEU A 137 16.12 4.30 -8.23
N GLY A 138 16.05 4.41 -9.57
CA GLY A 138 17.17 4.87 -10.40
C GLY A 138 18.27 3.84 -10.64
N SER A 139 18.01 2.56 -10.35
CA SER A 139 18.92 1.49 -10.74
C SER A 139 18.66 1.10 -12.19
N GLU A 140 19.54 1.47 -13.12
CA GLU A 140 19.55 0.92 -14.46
C GLU A 140 19.87 -0.59 -14.40
N PRO A 141 19.25 -1.44 -15.24
CA PRO A 141 19.79 -2.75 -15.48
C PRO A 141 21.16 -2.56 -16.13
N VAL A 142 22.21 -3.18 -15.59
CA VAL A 142 23.47 -3.34 -16.33
C VAL A 142 23.11 -4.03 -17.63
N ALA A 143 23.24 -3.32 -18.75
CA ALA A 143 23.15 -3.93 -20.06
C ALA A 143 24.31 -4.93 -20.15
N GLU A 144 24.02 -6.22 -20.31
CA GLU A 144 25.04 -7.17 -20.73
C GLU A 144 25.51 -6.73 -22.13
N GLU A 145 26.71 -6.15 -22.17
CA GLU A 145 27.42 -5.88 -23.41
C GLU A 145 27.75 -7.23 -24.08
N GLY A 146 27.16 -7.46 -25.25
CA GLY A 146 27.53 -8.51 -26.19
C GLY A 146 28.23 -7.93 -27.41
#